data_AF-A0AAW2SGT7-F1
#
_entry.id   AF-A0AAW2SGT7-F1
#
_cell.length_a   1.000
_cell.length_b   1.000
_cell.length_c   1.000
_cell.angle_alpha   90.00
_cell.angle_beta   90.00
_cell.angle_gamma   90.00
#
_symmetry.space_group_name_H-M   'P 1'
#
loop_
_entity.id
_entity.type
_entity.pdbx_description
1 polymer ?
#
loop_
_entity_poly.entity_id
_entity_poly.type
_entity_poly.pdbx_seq_one_letter_code
_entity_poly.pdbx_strand_id
1 'polypeptide(L)'
;MRGGYFIGNVSPARMDFRWFALGNCIAILSSLATPEQASAVMDLIEARWEELVGEMPLKICYPAIESHEWQIVTGCDPKNTRWSYHNGGSWPVLLWMLTAACIKTGRIQIARRAIDLAESRLLKDSWPEYYDGKLGRYIGKQARKYQTWSIAGYLVAKMMLEDPSNLGMISLEEDKQMKHVIRRSSSWTC
;
A
#
# COMPACT_ATOMS: atom_id res chain seq x y z
N MET A 1 1.82 3.46 -20.86
CA MET A 1 1.75 3.60 -19.38
C MET A 1 3.10 3.22 -18.82
N ARG A 2 3.61 3.97 -17.82
CA ARG A 2 4.78 3.59 -17.03
C ARG A 2 4.30 3.14 -15.64
N GLY A 3 4.99 2.17 -15.06
CA GLY A 3 4.71 1.65 -13.72
C GLY A 3 4.47 0.14 -13.66
N GLY A 4 4.54 -0.42 -12.47
CA GLY A 4 4.40 -1.84 -12.18
C GLY A 4 4.23 -2.09 -10.68
N TYR A 5 3.89 -3.31 -10.28
CA TYR A 5 3.71 -3.68 -8.88
C TYR A 5 3.91 -5.18 -8.68
N PHE A 6 4.08 -5.58 -7.42
CA PHE A 6 4.11 -7.00 -7.03
C PHE A 6 2.68 -7.54 -6.94
N ILE A 7 2.40 -8.60 -7.70
CA ILE A 7 1.10 -9.28 -7.70
C ILE A 7 0.77 -9.83 -6.31
N GLY A 8 -0.52 -9.82 -5.96
CA GLY A 8 -0.98 -10.11 -4.60
C GLY A 8 -0.75 -11.54 -4.13
N ASN A 9 -0.78 -12.52 -5.04
CA ASN A 9 -0.51 -13.92 -4.70
C ASN A 9 -0.04 -14.73 -5.93
N VAL A 10 0.82 -15.71 -5.69
CA VAL A 10 1.28 -16.70 -6.68
C VAL A 10 1.28 -18.07 -6.03
N SER A 11 0.56 -19.02 -6.61
CA SER A 11 0.59 -20.43 -6.23
C SER A 11 0.37 -21.32 -7.46
N PRO A 12 0.55 -22.65 -7.38
CA PRO A 12 0.27 -23.55 -8.50
C PRO A 12 -1.13 -23.29 -9.08
N ALA A 13 -1.19 -23.03 -10.39
CA ALA A 13 -2.41 -22.73 -11.14
C ALA A 13 -3.23 -21.52 -10.64
N ARG A 14 -2.66 -20.60 -9.84
CA ARG A 14 -3.38 -19.43 -9.35
C ARG A 14 -2.47 -18.20 -9.23
N MET A 15 -2.95 -17.08 -9.77
CA MET A 15 -2.37 -15.76 -9.58
C MET A 15 -3.46 -14.78 -9.17
N ASP A 16 -3.23 -14.06 -8.08
CA ASP A 16 -4.09 -12.93 -7.67
C ASP A 16 -3.45 -11.64 -8.18
N PHE A 17 -4.05 -11.06 -9.22
CA PHE A 17 -3.58 -9.83 -9.86
C PHE A 17 -4.06 -8.56 -9.15
N ARG A 18 -4.64 -8.65 -7.94
CA ARG A 18 -4.94 -7.44 -7.19
C ARG A 18 -3.65 -6.79 -6.70
N TRP A 19 -3.64 -5.46 -6.71
CA TRP A 19 -2.61 -4.65 -6.07
C TRP A 19 -2.90 -4.57 -4.58
N PHE A 20 -1.87 -4.74 -3.75
CA PHE A 20 -1.96 -4.61 -2.29
C PHE A 20 -0.97 -3.56 -1.79
N ALA A 21 -1.48 -2.54 -1.12
CA ALA A 21 -0.69 -1.38 -0.69
C ALA A 21 0.45 -1.75 0.24
N LEU A 22 0.13 -2.45 1.34
CA LEU A 22 1.09 -2.78 2.38
C LEU A 22 2.23 -3.64 1.85
N GLY A 23 1.93 -4.65 1.03
CA GLY A 23 2.94 -5.53 0.43
C GLY A 23 3.91 -4.77 -0.47
N ASN A 24 3.40 -3.87 -1.33
CA ASN A 24 4.25 -3.05 -2.20
C ASN A 24 5.09 -2.04 -1.40
N CYS A 25 4.53 -1.41 -0.36
CA CYS A 25 5.30 -0.50 0.49
C CYS A 25 6.40 -1.23 1.26
N ILE A 26 6.09 -2.39 1.87
CA ILE A 26 7.08 -3.20 2.59
C ILE A 26 8.17 -3.69 1.64
N ALA A 27 7.82 -4.14 0.43
CA ALA A 27 8.81 -4.58 -0.56
C ALA A 27 9.82 -3.48 -0.90
N ILE A 28 9.36 -2.23 -0.98
CA ILE A 28 10.25 -1.06 -1.14
C ILE A 28 11.10 -0.88 0.12
N LEU A 29 10.48 -0.80 1.29
CA LEU A 29 11.18 -0.50 2.56
C LEU A 29 12.22 -1.55 2.95
N SER A 30 11.95 -2.83 2.69
CA SER A 30 12.86 -3.95 2.99
C SER A 30 13.96 -4.15 1.96
N SER A 31 14.02 -3.34 0.89
CA SER A 31 14.92 -3.53 -0.26
C SER A 31 14.70 -4.84 -1.03
N LEU A 32 13.51 -5.43 -0.90
CA LEU A 32 13.13 -6.57 -1.76
C LEU A 32 12.90 -6.11 -3.20
N ALA A 33 12.31 -4.93 -3.38
CA ALA A 33 12.16 -4.30 -4.68
C ALA A 33 13.48 -3.66 -5.11
N THR A 34 13.91 -3.92 -6.35
CA THR A 34 15.05 -3.19 -6.94
C THR A 34 14.72 -1.70 -7.11
N PRO A 35 15.71 -0.80 -7.28
CA PRO A 35 15.46 0.61 -7.57
C PRO A 35 14.44 0.83 -8.70
N GLU A 36 14.55 0.07 -9.78
CA GLU A 36 13.68 0.17 -10.95
C GLU A 36 12.25 -0.27 -10.60
N GLN A 37 12.10 -1.35 -9.83
CA GLN A 37 10.80 -1.84 -9.38
C GLN A 37 10.14 -0.86 -8.40
N ALA A 38 10.91 -0.33 -7.44
CA ALA A 38 10.43 0.66 -6.48
C ALA A 38 9.96 1.95 -7.18
N SER A 39 10.75 2.44 -8.14
CA SER A 39 10.36 3.57 -8.99
C SER A 39 9.10 3.25 -9.81
N ALA A 40 9.00 2.04 -10.37
CA ALA A 40 7.81 1.62 -11.12
C ALA A 40 6.54 1.54 -10.25
N VAL A 41 6.65 1.15 -8.97
CA VAL A 41 5.51 1.20 -8.03
C VAL A 41 5.08 2.65 -7.78
N MET A 42 6.02 3.57 -7.61
CA MET A 42 5.69 4.99 -7.42
C MET A 42 5.07 5.61 -8.68
N ASP A 43 5.61 5.30 -9.86
CA ASP A 43 5.05 5.72 -11.14
C ASP A 43 3.61 5.20 -11.32
N LEU A 44 3.32 3.96 -10.89
CA LEU A 44 1.98 3.40 -10.91
C LEU A 44 1.03 4.18 -9.99
N ILE A 45 1.45 4.48 -8.76
CA ILE A 45 0.64 5.25 -7.80
C ILE A 45 0.34 6.65 -8.33
N GLU A 46 1.31 7.32 -8.95
CA GLU A 46 1.09 8.63 -9.59
C GLU A 46 0.14 8.52 -10.79
N ALA A 47 0.34 7.53 -11.67
CA ALA A 47 -0.46 7.34 -12.88
C ALA A 47 -1.90 6.88 -12.60
N ARG A 48 -2.12 6.17 -11.48
CA ARG A 48 -3.41 5.59 -11.05
C ARG A 48 -3.87 6.14 -9.71
N TRP A 49 -3.59 7.42 -9.48
CA TRP A 49 -3.86 8.10 -8.22
C TRP A 49 -5.35 8.02 -7.83
N GLU A 50 -6.26 8.23 -8.77
CA GLU A 50 -7.70 8.21 -8.50
C GLU A 50 -8.16 6.82 -8.05
N GLU A 51 -7.64 5.76 -8.67
CA GLU A 51 -7.98 4.38 -8.35
C GLU A 51 -7.36 3.90 -7.02
N LEU A 52 -6.08 4.21 -6.78
CA LEU A 52 -5.32 3.68 -5.63
C LEU A 52 -5.41 4.56 -4.38
N VAL A 53 -5.59 5.87 -4.56
CA VAL A 53 -5.73 6.85 -3.46
C VAL A 53 -7.15 7.43 -3.44
N GLY A 54 -7.60 8.02 -4.55
CA GLY A 54 -8.88 8.72 -4.61
C GLY A 54 -8.88 9.98 -3.73
N GLU A 55 -9.91 10.11 -2.90
CA GLU A 55 -10.12 11.22 -1.96
C GLU A 55 -9.78 10.87 -0.49
N MET A 56 -9.26 9.66 -0.25
CA MET A 56 -8.73 9.24 1.05
C MET A 56 -7.62 8.20 0.87
N PRO A 57 -6.35 8.54 1.20
CA PRO A 57 -5.28 7.56 1.17
C PRO A 57 -5.48 6.49 2.25
N LEU A 58 -5.12 5.23 2.03
CA LEU A 58 -4.75 4.57 0.77
C LEU A 58 -5.65 3.34 0.61
N LYS A 59 -5.98 2.93 -0.61
CA LYS A 59 -6.70 1.65 -0.80
C LYS A 59 -5.88 0.52 -0.20
N ILE A 60 -6.51 -0.36 0.59
CA ILE A 60 -5.82 -1.55 1.11
C ILE A 60 -5.47 -2.53 -0.01
N CYS A 61 -6.37 -2.66 -0.97
CA CYS A 61 -6.18 -3.41 -2.21
C CYS A 61 -7.01 -2.81 -3.36
N TYR A 62 -6.67 -3.16 -4.60
CA TYR A 62 -7.41 -2.75 -5.79
C TYR A 62 -7.34 -3.82 -6.90
N PRO A 63 -8.44 -4.07 -7.64
CA PRO A 63 -9.81 -3.60 -7.39
C PRO A 63 -10.50 -4.38 -6.26
N ALA A 64 -11.70 -3.94 -5.87
CA ALA A 64 -12.61 -4.75 -5.06
C ALA A 64 -13.14 -5.94 -5.88
N ILE A 65 -13.36 -7.07 -5.22
CA ILE A 65 -14.07 -8.22 -5.79
C ILE A 65 -15.58 -8.03 -5.66
N GLU A 66 -16.33 -8.43 -6.68
CA GLU A 66 -17.76 -8.12 -6.84
C GLU A 66 -18.55 -9.38 -7.26
N SER A 67 -19.88 -9.31 -7.12
CA SER A 67 -20.82 -10.32 -7.64
C SER A 67 -20.45 -11.77 -7.23
N HIS A 68 -20.37 -12.71 -8.18
CA HIS A 68 -20.05 -14.11 -7.92
C HIS A 68 -18.66 -14.30 -7.31
N GLU A 69 -17.67 -13.50 -7.71
CA GLU A 69 -16.33 -13.59 -7.13
C GLU A 69 -16.36 -13.22 -5.65
N TRP A 70 -17.10 -12.18 -5.27
CA TRP A 70 -17.30 -11.83 -3.86
C TRP A 70 -17.98 -12.96 -3.09
N GLN A 71 -19.03 -13.55 -3.63
CA GLN A 71 -19.74 -14.67 -2.98
C GLN A 71 -18.79 -15.85 -2.72
N ILE A 72 -18.00 -16.24 -3.73
CA ILE A 72 -17.11 -17.39 -3.69
C ILE A 72 -15.88 -17.11 -2.80
N VAL A 73 -15.19 -15.99 -3.01
CA VAL A 73 -13.90 -15.71 -2.35
C VAL A 73 -14.08 -15.28 -0.90
N THR A 74 -15.14 -14.53 -0.58
CA THR A 74 -15.39 -14.04 0.79
C THR A 74 -16.33 -14.93 1.60
N GLY A 75 -17.03 -15.87 0.97
CA GLY A 75 -18.12 -16.61 1.62
C GLY A 75 -19.31 -15.72 1.98
N CYS A 76 -19.63 -14.75 1.12
CA CYS A 76 -20.68 -13.75 1.34
C CYS A 76 -20.51 -12.89 2.61
N ASP A 77 -19.27 -12.55 3.00
CA ASP A 77 -18.99 -11.77 4.22
C ASP A 77 -19.58 -10.35 4.15
N PRO A 78 -20.60 -10.02 4.98
CA PRO A 78 -21.33 -8.75 4.90
C PRO A 78 -20.53 -7.52 5.37
N LYS A 79 -19.35 -7.71 5.98
CA LYS A 79 -18.43 -6.62 6.34
C LYS A 79 -17.52 -6.24 5.16
N ASN A 80 -17.20 -7.19 4.29
CA ASN A 80 -16.33 -7.04 3.13
C ASN A 80 -17.11 -6.83 1.83
N THR A 81 -18.17 -6.02 1.87
CA THR A 81 -18.92 -5.62 0.67
C THR A 81 -18.06 -4.82 -0.31
N ARG A 82 -18.59 -4.58 -1.51
CA ARG A 82 -17.93 -3.82 -2.57
C ARG A 82 -17.34 -2.48 -2.06
N TRP A 83 -16.03 -2.28 -2.25
CA TRP A 83 -15.29 -1.08 -1.81
C TRP A 83 -15.44 -0.78 -0.31
N SER A 84 -15.46 -1.82 0.52
CA SER A 84 -15.61 -1.70 1.98
C SER A 84 -14.56 -2.51 2.72
N TYR A 85 -14.13 -2.00 3.87
CA TYR A 85 -13.25 -2.69 4.80
C TYR A 85 -12.03 -3.31 4.10
N HIS A 86 -11.83 -4.63 4.11
CA HIS A 86 -10.69 -5.26 3.43
C HIS A 86 -10.89 -5.42 1.91
N ASN A 87 -12.13 -5.31 1.41
CA ASN A 87 -12.46 -5.45 -0.01
C ASN A 87 -12.44 -4.08 -0.72
N GLY A 88 -11.25 -3.50 -0.84
CA GLY A 88 -11.03 -2.23 -1.53
C GLY A 88 -11.42 -0.98 -0.73
N GLY A 89 -11.48 -1.06 0.60
CA GLY A 89 -11.61 0.12 1.46
C GLY A 89 -10.34 0.99 1.46
N SER A 90 -10.49 2.26 1.79
CA SER A 90 -9.40 3.21 2.03
C SER A 90 -9.04 3.24 3.52
N TRP A 91 -7.76 3.04 3.85
CA TRP A 91 -7.28 2.89 5.23
C TRP A 91 -6.26 3.99 5.57
N PRO A 92 -6.62 4.97 6.43
CA PRO A 92 -5.74 6.07 6.80
C PRO A 92 -4.43 5.63 7.46
N VAL A 93 -4.44 4.51 8.18
CA VAL A 93 -3.23 3.94 8.79
C VAL A 93 -2.13 3.65 7.76
N LEU A 94 -2.46 3.39 6.49
CA LEU A 94 -1.44 3.10 5.46
C LEU A 94 -0.66 4.34 5.02
N LEU A 95 -1.08 5.54 5.43
CA LEU A 95 -0.44 6.80 5.07
C LEU A 95 1.04 6.86 5.47
N TRP A 96 1.41 6.34 6.65
CA TRP A 96 2.81 6.34 7.08
C TRP A 96 3.68 5.37 6.26
N MET A 97 3.16 4.22 5.87
CA MET A 97 3.87 3.26 5.01
C MET A 97 4.13 3.84 3.62
N LEU A 98 3.12 4.49 3.04
CA LEU A 98 3.27 5.23 1.79
C LEU A 98 4.34 6.32 1.94
N THR A 99 4.27 7.09 3.03
CA THR A 99 5.23 8.17 3.29
C THR A 99 6.66 7.66 3.40
N ALA A 100 6.89 6.60 4.18
CA ALA A 100 8.21 5.98 4.31
C ALA A 100 8.74 5.49 2.95
N ALA A 101 7.90 4.81 2.16
CA ALA A 101 8.28 4.35 0.83
C ALA A 101 8.57 5.51 -0.13
N CYS A 102 7.80 6.61 -0.06
CA CYS A 102 8.05 7.83 -0.83
C CYS A 102 9.38 8.48 -0.46
N ILE A 103 9.73 8.54 0.82
CA ILE A 103 11.04 9.07 1.26
C ILE A 103 12.16 8.17 0.72
N LYS A 104 12.05 6.84 0.89
CA LYS A 104 13.06 5.88 0.43
C LYS A 104 13.32 5.97 -1.07
N THR A 105 12.28 6.24 -1.85
CA THR A 105 12.37 6.37 -3.32
C THR A 105 12.63 7.80 -3.80
N GLY A 106 12.78 8.77 -2.90
CA GLY A 106 12.95 10.19 -3.24
C GLY A 106 11.71 10.87 -3.83
N ARG A 107 10.53 10.23 -3.77
CA ARG A 107 9.25 10.73 -4.33
C ARG A 107 8.40 11.44 -3.28
N ILE A 108 9.00 12.39 -2.56
CA ILE A 108 8.40 13.07 -1.39
C ILE A 108 7.09 13.82 -1.73
N GLN A 109 6.92 14.28 -2.98
CA GLN A 109 5.72 14.98 -3.43
C GLN A 109 4.44 14.13 -3.32
N ILE A 110 4.55 12.81 -3.51
CA ILE A 110 3.44 11.86 -3.40
C ILE A 110 2.93 11.83 -1.95
N ALA A 111 3.85 11.74 -0.98
CA ALA A 111 3.54 11.73 0.44
C ALA A 111 2.90 13.05 0.90
N ARG A 112 3.45 14.20 0.48
CA ARG A 112 2.86 15.52 0.77
C ARG A 112 1.42 15.62 0.29
N ARG A 113 1.17 15.26 -0.97
CA ARG A 113 -0.18 15.25 -1.55
C ARG A 113 -1.14 14.34 -0.79
N ALA A 114 -0.70 13.16 -0.38
CA ALA A 114 -1.52 12.22 0.39
C ALA A 114 -1.86 12.76 1.79
N ILE A 115 -0.88 13.38 2.47
CA ILE A 115 -1.08 14.00 3.78
C ILE A 115 -2.04 15.19 3.69
N ASP A 116 -1.87 16.09 2.72
CA ASP A 116 -2.76 17.23 2.52
C ASP A 116 -4.22 16.78 2.31
N LEU A 117 -4.40 15.70 1.53
CA LEU A 117 -5.71 15.09 1.30
C LEU A 117 -6.30 14.51 2.59
N ALA A 118 -5.51 13.81 3.39
CA ALA A 118 -5.95 13.25 4.67
C ALA A 118 -6.30 14.36 5.70
N GLU A 119 -5.48 15.40 5.81
CA GLU A 119 -5.68 16.56 6.70
C GLU A 119 -6.99 17.30 6.42
N SER A 120 -7.45 17.30 5.16
CA SER A 120 -8.69 17.97 4.78
C SER A 120 -9.96 17.38 5.44
N ARG A 121 -9.89 16.13 5.91
CA ARG A 121 -11.05 15.34 6.36
C ARG A 121 -10.89 14.58 7.68
N LEU A 122 -9.72 14.00 7.98
CA LEU A 122 -9.57 13.06 9.11
C LEU A 122 -10.06 13.62 10.45
N LEU A 123 -9.70 14.88 10.75
CA LEU A 123 -10.15 15.54 11.98
C LEU A 123 -11.67 15.77 11.98
N LYS A 124 -12.23 16.25 10.86
CA LYS A 124 -13.68 16.53 10.72
C LYS A 124 -14.51 15.25 10.89
N ASP A 125 -14.00 14.14 10.38
CA ASP A 125 -14.66 12.83 10.41
C ASP A 125 -14.43 12.08 11.74
N SER A 126 -13.75 12.69 12.72
CA SER A 126 -13.43 12.11 14.03
C SER A 126 -12.53 10.86 13.96
N TRP A 127 -11.51 10.89 13.10
CA TRP A 127 -10.49 9.84 12.93
C TRP A 127 -11.07 8.41 12.73
N PRO A 128 -11.79 8.15 11.63
CA PRO A 128 -12.34 6.84 11.35
C PRO A 128 -11.27 5.76 11.16
N GLU A 129 -11.66 4.51 11.43
CA GLU A 129 -10.86 3.31 11.18
C GLU A 129 -10.58 3.10 9.68
N TYR A 130 -11.60 3.26 8.83
CA TYR A 130 -11.50 3.10 7.38
C TYR A 130 -12.61 3.88 6.66
N TYR A 131 -12.49 4.01 5.34
CA TYR A 131 -13.42 4.68 4.44
C TYR A 131 -13.85 3.75 3.30
N ASP A 132 -15.08 3.94 2.84
CA ASP A 132 -15.72 3.13 1.80
C ASP A 132 -15.94 3.89 0.49
N GLY A 133 -16.17 3.11 -0.56
CA GLY A 133 -16.44 3.58 -1.91
C GLY A 133 -15.19 3.66 -2.77
N LYS A 134 -15.38 3.66 -4.10
CA LYS A 134 -14.30 3.71 -5.10
C LYS A 134 -13.26 4.78 -4.80
N LEU A 135 -13.72 5.96 -4.38
CA LEU A 135 -12.86 7.10 -4.07
C LEU A 135 -12.58 7.30 -2.58
N GLY A 136 -13.09 6.44 -1.67
CA GLY A 136 -12.95 6.67 -0.22
C GLY A 136 -13.75 7.88 0.29
N ARG A 137 -14.89 8.18 -0.36
CA ARG A 137 -15.74 9.34 -0.03
C ARG A 137 -16.52 9.15 1.26
N TYR A 138 -16.90 7.92 1.58
CA TYR A 138 -17.81 7.64 2.69
C TYR A 138 -17.02 7.14 3.89
N ILE A 139 -17.38 7.56 5.10
CA ILE A 139 -16.87 6.91 6.32
C ILE A 139 -17.29 5.43 6.27
N GLY A 140 -16.39 4.54 6.66
CA GLY A 140 -16.63 3.11 6.54
C GLY A 140 -17.90 2.66 7.24
N LYS A 141 -18.64 1.73 6.61
CA LYS A 141 -19.96 1.23 7.03
C LYS A 141 -20.03 0.83 8.51
N GLN A 142 -18.94 0.31 9.06
CA GLN A 142 -18.80 -0.06 10.46
C GLN A 142 -17.51 0.51 11.08
N ALA A 143 -16.99 1.61 10.53
CA ALA A 143 -15.75 2.20 11.00
C ALA A 143 -15.91 2.78 12.41
N ARG A 144 -14.99 2.40 13.30
CA ARG A 144 -14.88 3.02 14.62
C ARG A 144 -14.26 4.42 14.48
N LYS A 145 -14.77 5.37 15.27
CA LYS A 145 -14.15 6.70 15.41
C LYS A 145 -12.99 6.64 16.40
N TYR A 146 -12.11 7.64 16.32
CA TYR A 146 -10.92 7.76 17.18
C TYR A 146 -10.04 6.51 17.15
N GLN A 147 -9.93 5.89 15.99
CA GLN A 147 -9.14 4.69 15.83
C GLN A 147 -7.65 5.02 15.97
N THR A 148 -7.01 4.46 16.99
CA THR A 148 -5.64 4.81 17.41
C THR A 148 -4.63 4.79 16.27
N TRP A 149 -4.65 3.75 15.43
CA TRP A 149 -3.69 3.62 14.32
C TRP A 149 -3.92 4.58 13.15
N SER A 150 -5.13 5.16 13.02
CA SER A 150 -5.45 6.15 11.99
C SER A 150 -4.83 7.48 12.39
N ILE A 151 -4.89 7.80 13.69
CA ILE A 151 -4.23 8.96 14.29
C ILE A 151 -2.71 8.77 14.26
N ALA A 152 -2.21 7.64 14.76
CA ALA A 152 -0.78 7.36 14.83
C ALA A 152 -0.14 7.30 13.44
N GLY A 153 -0.80 6.69 12.44
CA GLY A 153 -0.31 6.65 11.07
C GLY A 153 -0.20 8.04 10.44
N TYR A 154 -1.14 8.94 10.72
CA TYR A 154 -1.01 10.33 10.31
C TYR A 154 0.18 11.03 10.99
N LEU A 155 0.32 10.90 12.32
CA LEU A 155 1.41 11.52 13.07
C LEU A 155 2.80 11.03 12.62
N VAL A 156 2.95 9.71 12.43
CA VAL A 156 4.21 9.12 11.94
C VAL A 156 4.54 9.62 10.54
N ALA A 157 3.55 9.72 9.65
CA ALA A 157 3.75 10.29 8.31
C ALA A 157 4.28 11.74 8.37
N LYS A 158 3.72 12.58 9.25
CA LYS A 158 4.19 13.96 9.46
C LYS A 158 5.62 14.00 9.99
N MET A 159 5.91 13.24 11.05
CA MET A 159 7.24 13.20 11.67
C MET A 159 8.32 12.70 10.69
N MET A 160 8.01 11.71 9.85
CA MET A 160 8.94 11.24 8.81
C MET A 160 9.19 12.28 7.71
N LEU A 161 8.21 13.12 7.36
CA LEU A 161 8.43 14.21 6.41
C LEU A 161 9.21 15.37 7.00
N GLU A 162 9.01 15.66 8.29
CA GLU A 162 9.75 16.71 9.01
C GLU A 162 11.22 16.32 9.19
N ASP A 163 11.48 15.06 9.50
CA ASP A 163 12.82 14.50 9.62
C ASP A 163 12.94 13.16 8.89
N PRO A 164 13.38 13.18 7.61
CA PRO A 164 13.60 11.98 6.80
C PRO A 164 14.65 11.00 7.36
N SER A 165 15.51 11.42 8.30
CA SER A 165 16.51 10.52 8.91
C SER A 165 15.85 9.39 9.70
N ASN A 166 14.62 9.59 10.15
CA ASN A 166 13.79 8.58 10.82
C ASN A 166 13.47 7.35 9.96
N LEU A 167 13.65 7.44 8.62
CA LEU A 167 13.41 6.32 7.71
C LEU A 167 14.27 5.09 8.07
N GLY A 168 15.50 5.30 8.55
CA GLY A 168 16.42 4.22 8.92
C GLY A 168 15.92 3.31 10.05
N MET A 169 14.88 3.70 10.79
CA MET A 169 14.22 2.84 11.79
C MET A 169 13.38 1.73 11.16
N ILE A 170 12.92 1.89 9.92
CA ILE A 170 11.96 0.99 9.28
C ILE A 170 12.35 0.55 7.86
N SER A 171 13.43 1.10 7.31
CA SER A 171 13.98 0.66 6.02
C SER A 171 15.31 -0.07 6.20
N LEU A 172 15.53 -1.05 5.33
CA LEU A 172 16.85 -1.60 5.08
C LEU A 172 17.45 -0.93 3.84
N GLU A 173 18.77 -0.90 3.75
CA GLU A 173 19.47 -0.50 2.52
C GLU A 173 19.61 -1.69 1.57
N GLU A 174 20.01 -1.43 0.33
CA GLU A 174 20.38 -2.50 -0.59
C GLU A 174 21.65 -3.19 -0.12
N ASP A 175 21.71 -4.51 -0.27
CA ASP A 175 22.95 -5.23 -0.08
C ASP A 175 23.99 -4.68 -1.07
N LYS A 176 25.09 -4.14 -0.55
CA LYS A 176 26.26 -3.83 -1.37
C LYS A 176 26.66 -5.12 -2.07
N GLN A 177 26.47 -5.19 -3.39
CA GLN A 177 26.69 -6.38 -4.24
C GLN A 177 27.71 -7.33 -3.63
N MET A 178 27.24 -8.34 -2.88
CA MET A 178 28.04 -9.52 -2.68
C MET A 178 28.15 -10.15 -4.06
N LYS A 179 29.36 -10.22 -4.61
CA LYS A 179 29.63 -10.97 -5.83
C LYS A 179 29.19 -12.41 -5.59
N HIS A 180 27.93 -12.74 -5.92
CA HIS A 180 27.44 -14.09 -5.87
C HIS A 180 28.15 -14.88 -6.97
N VAL A 181 29.22 -15.58 -6.59
CA VAL A 181 29.79 -16.64 -7.42
C VAL A 181 28.75 -17.74 -7.47
N ILE A 182 27.93 -17.75 -8.52
CA ILE A 182 27.06 -18.89 -8.81
C ILE A 182 27.99 -20.05 -9.16
N ARG A 183 28.31 -20.90 -8.19
CA ARG A 183 28.92 -22.21 -8.47
C ARG A 183 27.81 -23.07 -9.07
N ARG A 184 27.93 -23.38 -10.38
CA ARG A 184 27.07 -24.38 -11.03
C ARG A 184 27.14 -25.67 -10.20
N SER A 185 25.98 -26.16 -9.78
CA SER A 185 25.85 -27.52 -9.25
C SER A 185 26.23 -28.49 -10.38
N SER A 186 27.21 -29.36 -10.15
CA SER A 186 27.50 -30.49 -11.04
C SER A 186 26.38 -31.51 -10.91
N SER A 187 25.40 -31.44 -11.81
CA SER A 187 24.46 -32.52 -12.06
C SER A 187 25.25 -33.73 -12.55
N TRP A 188 25.10 -34.85 -11.82
CA TRP A 188 25.70 -36.14 -12.14
C TRP A 188 25.19 -36.61 -13.52
N THR A 189 26.12 -36.91 -14.42
CA THR A 189 25.84 -37.71 -15.61
C THR A 189 25.79 -39.18 -15.19
N CYS A 190 24.63 -39.83 -15.38
CA CYS A 190 24.52 -41.29 -15.34
C CYS A 190 25.40 -41.93 -16.42
#